data_AF-A0A1H5VU95-F1
#
_entry.id   AF-A0A1H5VU95-F1
#
_cell.length_a   1.000
_cell.length_b   1.000
_cell.length_c   1.000
_cell.angle_alpha   90.00
_cell.angle_beta   90.00
_cell.angle_gamma   90.00
#
_symmetry.space_group_name_H-M   'P 1'
#
loop_
_entity.id
_entity.type
_entity.pdbx_description
1 polymer ?
#
loop_
_entity_poly.entity_id
_entity_poly.type
_entity_poly.pdbx_seq_one_letter_code
_entity_poly.pdbx_strand_id
1 'polypeptide(L)'
;MAFDLFDEQGFENTTVTDIARAAGIARRTFFHYFPSKNDVPWGDFDAELARLRADLHAAPSGIPLMDNIRRCLVEFNRVPSEQVPAHRRRMRLILGVPALQAHSTLRFQAWREVIAEFVGERTGQPAGALAPQTIAHATLGVALAAYERWLDQPDAELTELLDAAMRELAAAFSGAGPARREQLTSAETRRQEDGMPTGEPAVQTEFTPRIGKVARRELAVHGFTRYAQLADVTAADLLKIHGVGPKAVRILGEELAEQGLSFADS
;
A
#
# COMPACT_ATOMS: atom_id res chain seq x y z
N MET A 1 10.00 -20.40 -23.01
CA MET A 1 10.89 -21.57 -22.96
C MET A 1 11.43 -21.86 -21.56
N ALA A 2 12.35 -21.06 -20.98
CA ALA A 2 12.83 -21.33 -19.61
C ALA A 2 11.68 -21.29 -18.58
N PHE A 3 10.80 -20.30 -18.72
CA PHE A 3 9.58 -20.23 -17.92
C PHE A 3 8.64 -21.42 -18.13
N ASP A 4 8.60 -22.02 -19.34
CA ASP A 4 7.77 -23.21 -19.62
C ASP A 4 8.29 -24.42 -18.85
N LEU A 5 9.60 -24.60 -18.82
CA LEU A 5 10.22 -25.62 -17.96
C LEU A 5 9.92 -25.36 -16.48
N PHE A 6 9.96 -24.10 -16.02
CA PHE A 6 9.64 -23.75 -14.64
C PHE A 6 8.20 -24.09 -14.26
N ASP A 7 7.23 -23.88 -15.16
CA ASP A 7 5.83 -24.23 -14.92
C ASP A 7 5.60 -25.74 -14.98
N GLU A 8 6.24 -26.45 -15.91
CA GLU A 8 6.04 -27.89 -16.11
C GLU A 8 6.71 -28.74 -15.03
N GLN A 9 7.92 -28.37 -14.62
CA GLN A 9 8.79 -29.19 -13.77
C GLN A 9 8.98 -28.59 -12.37
N GLY A 10 8.61 -27.32 -12.19
CA GLY A 10 8.95 -26.52 -11.03
C GLY A 10 10.34 -25.88 -11.16
N PHE A 11 10.48 -24.68 -10.58
CA PHE A 11 11.75 -23.94 -10.62
C PHE A 11 12.92 -24.76 -10.06
N GLU A 12 12.73 -25.44 -8.92
CA GLU A 12 13.80 -26.19 -8.26
C GLU A 12 14.31 -27.37 -9.10
N ASN A 13 13.41 -28.13 -9.72
CA ASN A 13 13.77 -29.31 -10.51
C ASN A 13 14.33 -28.96 -11.88
N THR A 14 14.11 -27.74 -12.37
CA THR A 14 14.65 -27.30 -13.66
C THR A 14 16.14 -26.97 -13.52
N THR A 15 17.01 -27.61 -14.31
CA THR A 15 18.45 -27.33 -14.30
C THR A 15 18.86 -26.38 -15.41
N VAL A 16 20.04 -25.75 -15.27
CA VAL A 16 20.66 -24.96 -16.35
C VAL A 16 20.89 -25.81 -17.61
N THR A 17 21.18 -27.10 -17.44
CA THR A 17 21.36 -28.03 -18.57
C THR A 17 20.04 -28.23 -19.32
N ASP A 18 18.92 -28.32 -18.62
CA ASP A 18 17.60 -28.44 -19.25
C ASP A 18 17.23 -27.19 -20.03
N ILE A 19 17.47 -26.01 -19.44
CA ILE A 19 17.23 -24.72 -20.09
C ILE A 19 18.11 -24.58 -21.35
N ALA A 20 19.40 -24.87 -21.24
CA ALA A 20 20.33 -24.77 -22.38
C ALA A 20 19.96 -25.74 -23.51
N ARG A 21 19.57 -26.98 -23.16
CA ARG A 21 19.09 -27.99 -24.10
C ARG A 21 17.80 -27.54 -24.80
N ALA A 22 16.82 -27.03 -24.05
CA ALA A 22 15.58 -26.49 -24.63
C ALA A 22 15.86 -25.30 -25.56
N ALA A 23 16.86 -24.47 -25.23
CA ALA A 23 17.30 -23.34 -26.04
C ALA A 23 18.10 -23.72 -27.29
N GLY A 24 18.55 -24.97 -27.42
CA GLY A 24 19.50 -25.36 -28.45
C GLY A 24 20.87 -24.67 -28.32
N ILE A 25 21.26 -24.25 -27.11
CA ILE A 25 22.55 -23.60 -26.85
C ILE A 25 23.45 -24.46 -25.95
N ALA A 26 24.76 -24.23 -26.03
CA ALA A 26 25.69 -24.83 -25.09
C ALA A 26 25.55 -24.20 -23.68
N ARG A 27 25.81 -24.99 -22.63
CA ARG A 27 25.81 -24.50 -21.22
C ARG A 27 26.75 -23.30 -21.00
N ARG A 28 27.88 -23.26 -21.71
CA ARG A 28 28.80 -22.10 -21.68
C ARG A 28 28.14 -20.83 -22.21
N THR A 29 27.33 -20.94 -23.27
CA THR A 29 26.59 -19.82 -23.85
C THR A 29 25.51 -19.32 -22.91
N PHE A 30 24.83 -20.21 -22.17
CA PHE A 30 23.91 -19.79 -21.11
C PHE A 30 24.60 -18.89 -20.08
N PHE A 31 25.75 -19.31 -19.56
CA PHE A 31 26.48 -18.54 -18.53
C PHE A 31 27.09 -17.24 -19.02
N HIS A 32 27.18 -17.03 -20.34
CA HIS A 32 27.53 -15.74 -20.90
C HIS A 32 26.44 -14.69 -20.66
N TYR A 33 25.17 -15.10 -20.69
CA TYR A 33 24.02 -14.22 -20.48
C TYR A 33 23.56 -14.18 -19.01
N PHE A 34 23.59 -15.32 -18.32
CA PHE A 34 23.04 -15.45 -16.97
C PHE A 34 24.07 -16.08 -16.02
N PRO A 35 24.52 -15.38 -14.97
CA PRO A 35 25.44 -15.95 -13.98
C PRO A 35 24.91 -17.21 -13.31
N SER A 36 23.60 -17.29 -13.11
CA SER A 36 22.92 -18.44 -12.52
C SER A 36 21.52 -18.65 -13.11
N LYS A 37 20.89 -19.79 -12.78
CA LYS A 37 19.46 -20.03 -13.07
C LYS A 37 18.57 -18.94 -12.45
N ASN A 38 18.96 -18.43 -11.28
CA ASN A 38 18.19 -17.45 -10.51
C ASN A 38 18.17 -16.07 -11.17
N ASP A 39 19.08 -15.80 -12.12
CA ASP A 39 19.12 -14.56 -12.90
C ASP A 39 18.19 -14.58 -14.12
N VAL A 40 17.76 -15.77 -14.57
CA VAL A 40 16.91 -15.91 -15.76
C VAL A 40 15.61 -15.12 -15.63
N PRO A 41 14.87 -15.15 -14.49
CA PRO A 41 13.66 -14.35 -14.36
C PRO A 41 13.89 -12.84 -14.39
N TRP A 42 15.10 -12.37 -14.11
CA TRP A 42 15.41 -10.94 -14.06
C TRP A 42 15.79 -10.37 -15.42
N GLY A 43 16.19 -11.21 -16.38
CA GLY A 43 16.61 -10.75 -17.71
C GLY A 43 17.77 -9.77 -17.63
N ASP A 44 17.76 -8.77 -18.52
CA ASP A 44 18.73 -7.65 -18.49
C ASP A 44 18.28 -6.56 -17.50
N PHE A 45 18.32 -6.90 -16.21
CA PHE A 45 17.87 -6.00 -15.16
C PHE A 45 18.74 -4.74 -15.04
N ASP A 46 20.01 -4.82 -15.42
CA ASP A 46 20.92 -3.67 -15.36
C ASP A 46 20.53 -2.61 -16.41
N ALA A 47 20.10 -3.03 -17.61
CA ALA A 47 19.53 -2.12 -18.61
C ALA A 47 18.22 -1.48 -18.11
N GLU A 48 17.38 -2.23 -17.40
CA GLU A 48 16.16 -1.71 -16.77
C GLU A 48 16.49 -0.63 -15.73
N LEU A 49 17.46 -0.86 -14.85
CA LEU A 49 17.92 0.13 -13.88
C LEU A 49 18.52 1.38 -14.54
N ALA A 50 19.24 1.20 -15.66
CA ALA A 50 19.77 2.32 -16.44
C ALA A 50 18.65 3.18 -17.03
N ARG A 51 17.58 2.56 -17.56
CA ARG A 51 16.39 3.29 -18.03
C ARG A 51 15.69 4.05 -16.91
N LEU A 52 15.44 3.39 -15.77
CA LEU A 52 14.83 4.05 -14.62
C LEU A 52 15.63 5.27 -14.18
N ARG A 53 16.97 5.15 -14.11
CA ARG A 53 17.85 6.27 -13.79
C ARG A 53 17.70 7.39 -14.81
N ALA A 54 17.69 7.10 -16.10
CA ALA A 54 17.52 8.11 -17.14
C ALA A 54 16.16 8.83 -17.02
N ASP A 55 15.07 8.09 -16.83
CA ASP A 55 13.72 8.63 -16.73
C ASP A 55 13.56 9.57 -15.52
N LEU A 56 14.14 9.20 -14.37
CA LEU A 56 14.13 10.03 -13.17
C LEU A 56 14.83 11.38 -13.41
N HIS A 57 15.94 11.39 -14.16
CA HIS A 57 16.73 12.59 -14.43
C HIS A 57 16.21 13.42 -15.62
N ALA A 58 15.39 12.84 -16.49
CA ALA A 58 14.78 13.54 -17.61
C ALA A 58 13.69 14.53 -17.17
N ALA A 59 13.15 14.38 -15.96
CA ALA A 59 12.05 15.19 -15.47
C ALA A 59 12.50 16.63 -15.14
N PRO A 60 11.73 17.66 -15.55
CA PRO A 60 12.01 19.05 -15.18
C PRO A 60 12.07 19.23 -13.65
N SER A 61 13.00 20.08 -13.19
CA SER A 61 13.21 20.36 -11.76
C SER A 61 11.99 20.92 -11.03
N GLY A 62 11.03 21.49 -11.76
CA GLY A 62 9.77 22.00 -11.23
C GLY A 62 8.74 20.93 -10.86
N ILE A 63 8.93 19.66 -11.24
CA ILE A 63 8.04 18.58 -10.82
C ILE A 63 8.36 18.20 -9.36
N PRO A 64 7.35 18.14 -8.47
CA PRO A 64 7.54 17.69 -7.09
C PRO A 64 8.20 16.31 -7.03
N LEU A 65 9.12 16.13 -6.08
CA LEU A 65 9.95 14.93 -5.96
C LEU A 65 9.13 13.63 -6.01
N MET A 66 8.10 13.53 -5.16
CA MET A 66 7.28 12.32 -5.05
C MET A 66 6.40 12.09 -6.28
N ASP A 67 5.97 13.16 -6.97
CA ASP A 67 5.24 13.02 -8.23
C ASP A 67 6.12 12.47 -9.34
N ASN A 68 7.40 12.86 -9.38
CA ASN A 68 8.33 12.31 -10.34
C ASN A 68 8.58 10.82 -10.09
N ILE A 69 8.87 10.45 -8.84
CA ILE A 69 9.10 9.05 -8.44
C ILE A 69 7.87 8.19 -8.77
N ARG A 70 6.65 8.68 -8.47
CA ARG A 70 5.41 7.98 -8.80
C ARG A 70 5.28 7.74 -10.30
N ARG A 71 5.49 8.75 -11.14
CA ARG A 71 5.40 8.62 -12.60
C ARG A 71 6.42 7.60 -13.12
N CYS A 72 7.69 7.73 -12.73
CA CYS A 72 8.74 6.80 -13.13
C CYS A 72 8.47 5.37 -12.65
N LEU A 73 7.94 5.18 -11.43
CA LEU A 73 7.56 3.86 -10.93
C LEU A 73 6.45 3.24 -11.79
N VAL A 74 5.42 4.01 -12.17
CA VAL A 74 4.34 3.53 -13.04
C VAL A 74 4.86 3.18 -14.43
N GLU A 75 5.67 4.04 -15.04
CA GLU A 75 6.24 3.79 -16.37
C GLU A 75 7.19 2.59 -16.37
N PHE A 76 8.05 2.46 -15.36
CA PHE A 76 8.99 1.34 -15.22
C PHE A 76 8.29 -0.03 -15.19
N ASN A 77 7.07 -0.09 -14.65
CA ASN A 77 6.28 -1.31 -14.54
C ASN A 77 5.20 -1.44 -15.62
N ARG A 78 5.13 -0.50 -16.58
CA ARG A 78 4.17 -0.57 -17.68
C ARG A 78 4.66 -1.57 -18.73
N VAL A 79 3.84 -2.58 -19.00
CA VAL A 79 4.05 -3.55 -20.07
C VAL A 79 2.87 -3.52 -21.04
N PRO A 80 3.08 -3.80 -22.34
CA PRO A 80 1.98 -3.97 -23.28
C PRO A 80 0.99 -5.05 -22.83
N SER A 81 -0.29 -4.88 -23.17
CA SER A 81 -1.38 -5.77 -22.73
C SER A 81 -1.12 -7.25 -23.05
N GLU A 82 -0.51 -7.54 -24.19
CA GLU A 82 -0.14 -8.86 -24.66
C GLU A 82 1.00 -9.50 -23.85
N GLN A 83 1.79 -8.69 -23.12
CA GLN A 83 2.87 -9.14 -22.26
C GLN A 83 2.46 -9.29 -20.79
N VAL A 84 1.28 -8.79 -20.40
CA VAL A 84 0.76 -8.89 -19.02
C VAL A 84 0.75 -10.33 -18.50
N PRO A 85 0.27 -11.36 -19.25
CA PRO A 85 0.30 -12.74 -18.76
C PRO A 85 1.72 -13.26 -18.47
N ALA A 86 2.68 -12.95 -19.35
CA ALA A 86 4.07 -13.33 -19.16
C ALA A 86 4.69 -12.60 -17.97
N HIS A 87 4.36 -11.32 -17.80
CA HIS A 87 4.84 -10.52 -16.66
C HIS A 87 4.28 -11.04 -15.33
N ARG A 88 2.98 -11.38 -15.26
CA ARG A 88 2.37 -12.02 -14.09
C ARG A 88 3.10 -13.30 -13.72
N ARG A 89 3.32 -14.18 -14.70
CA ARG A 89 4.06 -15.43 -14.52
C ARG A 89 5.46 -15.19 -13.95
N ARG A 90 6.19 -14.22 -14.51
CA ARG A 90 7.52 -13.81 -14.01
C ARG A 90 7.48 -13.36 -12.55
N MET A 91 6.53 -12.51 -12.18
CA MET A 91 6.44 -11.97 -10.83
C MET A 91 5.96 -13.00 -9.81
N ARG A 92 5.08 -13.94 -10.18
CA ARG A 92 4.72 -15.09 -9.31
C ARG A 92 5.94 -15.92 -8.96
N LEU A 93 6.85 -16.15 -9.90
CA LEU A 93 8.09 -16.87 -9.62
C LEU A 93 8.99 -16.08 -8.67
N ILE A 94 9.27 -14.82 -9.00
CA ILE A 94 10.17 -13.96 -8.19
C ILE A 94 9.67 -13.80 -6.76
N LEU A 95 8.36 -13.57 -6.59
CA LEU A 95 7.75 -13.30 -5.28
C LEU A 95 7.27 -14.55 -4.55
N GLY A 96 7.17 -15.71 -5.22
CA GLY A 96 6.64 -16.94 -4.64
C GLY A 96 7.66 -18.05 -4.38
N VAL A 97 8.80 -18.06 -5.08
CA VAL A 97 9.83 -19.11 -4.93
C VAL A 97 10.89 -18.66 -3.91
N PRO A 98 11.11 -19.39 -2.80
CA PRO A 98 12.04 -18.97 -1.75
C PRO A 98 13.47 -18.67 -2.23
N ALA A 99 14.01 -19.50 -3.14
CA ALA A 99 15.33 -19.28 -3.69
C ALA A 99 15.42 -17.96 -4.50
N LEU A 100 14.35 -17.60 -5.21
CA LEU A 100 14.28 -16.34 -5.96
C LEU A 100 14.04 -15.15 -5.05
N GLN A 101 13.22 -15.29 -4.00
CA GLN A 101 13.05 -14.25 -2.98
C GLN A 101 14.41 -13.92 -2.31
N ALA A 102 15.18 -14.94 -1.93
CA ALA A 102 16.53 -14.72 -1.38
C ALA A 102 17.44 -13.99 -2.38
N HIS A 103 17.48 -14.45 -3.64
CA HIS A 103 18.26 -13.83 -4.73
C HIS A 103 17.82 -12.38 -5.03
N SER A 104 16.53 -12.09 -4.90
CA SER A 104 15.93 -10.78 -5.20
C SER A 104 16.47 -9.66 -4.29
N THR A 105 16.98 -9.99 -3.12
CA THR A 105 17.51 -9.02 -2.14
C THR A 105 18.51 -8.05 -2.76
N LEU A 106 19.45 -8.57 -3.57
CA LEU A 106 20.46 -7.75 -4.24
C LEU A 106 19.88 -6.91 -5.39
N ARG A 107 18.88 -7.45 -6.11
CA ARG A 107 18.21 -6.75 -7.21
C ARG A 107 17.35 -5.60 -6.70
N PHE A 108 16.59 -5.84 -5.62
CA PHE A 108 15.82 -4.80 -4.95
C PHE A 108 16.70 -3.78 -4.24
N GLN A 109 17.88 -4.16 -3.77
CA GLN A 109 18.87 -3.18 -3.30
C GLN A 109 19.34 -2.27 -4.42
N ALA A 110 19.83 -2.82 -5.53
CA ALA A 110 20.28 -2.02 -6.67
C ALA A 110 19.17 -1.10 -7.22
N TRP A 111 17.93 -1.58 -7.23
CA TRP A 111 16.77 -0.75 -7.59
C TRP A 111 16.55 0.40 -6.61
N ARG A 112 16.63 0.17 -5.29
CA ARG A 112 16.51 1.22 -4.28
C ARG A 112 17.64 2.23 -4.36
N GLU A 113 18.86 1.80 -4.69
CA GLU A 113 20.02 2.68 -4.84
C GLU A 113 19.77 3.73 -5.95
N VAL A 114 19.17 3.35 -7.08
CA VAL A 114 18.78 4.30 -8.14
C VAL A 114 17.83 5.39 -7.62
N ILE A 115 16.82 5.00 -6.82
CA ILE A 115 15.87 5.97 -6.23
C ILE A 115 16.58 6.87 -5.20
N ALA A 116 17.43 6.29 -4.35
CA ALA A 116 18.14 7.02 -3.31
C ALA A 116 19.17 8.02 -3.90
N GLU A 117 19.88 7.64 -4.97
CA GLU A 117 20.76 8.53 -5.74
C GLU A 117 19.98 9.76 -6.24
N PHE A 118 18.87 9.52 -6.96
CA PHE A 118 18.04 10.59 -7.49
C PHE A 118 17.48 11.52 -6.39
N VAL A 119 16.98 10.96 -5.29
CA VAL A 119 16.45 11.74 -4.16
C VAL A 119 17.57 12.56 -3.50
N GLY A 120 18.75 11.97 -3.34
CA GLY A 120 19.92 12.65 -2.80
C GLY A 120 20.29 13.88 -3.62
N GLU A 121 20.42 13.71 -4.94
CA GLU A 121 20.72 14.81 -5.86
C GLU A 121 19.67 15.91 -5.82
N ARG A 122 18.37 15.55 -5.86
CA ARG A 122 17.27 16.52 -5.83
C ARG A 122 17.15 17.29 -4.53
N THR A 123 17.66 16.76 -3.42
CA THR A 123 17.54 17.36 -2.08
C THR A 123 18.87 17.89 -1.53
N GLY A 124 19.97 17.77 -2.28
CA GLY A 124 21.30 18.16 -1.82
C GLY A 124 21.83 17.30 -0.68
N GLN A 125 21.43 16.03 -0.60
CA GLN A 125 21.83 15.07 0.44
C GLN A 125 22.61 13.89 -0.15
N PRO A 126 23.54 13.26 0.61
CA PRO A 126 24.15 12.00 0.18
C PRO A 126 23.09 10.89 -0.01
N ALA A 127 23.23 10.05 -1.03
CA ALA A 127 22.30 8.95 -1.29
C ALA A 127 22.16 7.96 -0.10
N GLY A 128 23.21 7.83 0.72
CA GLY A 128 23.20 7.02 1.94
C GLY A 128 22.55 7.68 3.16
N ALA A 129 22.09 8.94 3.05
CA ALA A 129 21.42 9.62 4.16
C ALA A 129 20.04 9.01 4.44
N LEU A 130 19.55 9.21 5.67
CA LEU A 130 18.30 8.59 6.14
C LEU A 130 17.11 8.92 5.24
N ALA A 131 16.95 10.17 4.80
CA ALA A 131 15.81 10.58 4.00
C ALA A 131 15.78 9.92 2.60
N PRO A 132 16.84 9.99 1.76
CA PRO A 132 16.89 9.26 0.50
C PRO A 132 16.66 7.75 0.63
N GLN A 133 17.30 7.12 1.63
CA GLN A 133 17.12 5.69 1.88
C GLN A 133 15.69 5.35 2.27
N THR A 134 15.08 6.13 3.17
CA THR A 134 13.70 5.90 3.63
C THR A 134 12.71 6.01 2.46
N ILE A 135 12.87 7.02 1.60
CA ILE A 135 12.02 7.19 0.41
C ILE A 135 12.20 6.01 -0.55
N ALA A 136 13.43 5.57 -0.80
CA ALA A 136 13.69 4.41 -1.66
C ALA A 136 13.07 3.12 -1.11
N HIS A 137 13.21 2.86 0.20
CA HIS A 137 12.57 1.72 0.87
C HIS A 137 11.05 1.77 0.82
N ALA A 138 10.46 2.94 1.10
CA ALA A 138 9.02 3.11 1.05
C ALA A 138 8.47 2.91 -0.37
N THR A 139 9.18 3.41 -1.39
CA THR A 139 8.81 3.23 -2.80
C THR A 139 8.87 1.75 -3.21
N LEU A 140 9.89 1.01 -2.77
CA LEU A 140 9.94 -0.45 -2.98
C LEU A 140 8.78 -1.16 -2.27
N GLY A 141 8.46 -0.77 -1.03
CA GLY A 141 7.33 -1.33 -0.29
C GLY A 141 6.00 -1.15 -1.02
N VAL A 142 5.78 0.03 -1.61
CA VAL A 142 4.61 0.29 -2.48
C VAL A 142 4.60 -0.64 -3.69
N ALA A 143 5.74 -0.79 -4.37
CA ALA A 143 5.83 -1.65 -5.55
C ALA A 143 5.49 -3.11 -5.22
N LEU A 144 6.06 -3.65 -4.13
CA LEU A 144 5.82 -5.03 -3.69
C LEU A 144 4.35 -5.24 -3.31
N ALA A 145 3.75 -4.34 -2.52
CA ALA A 145 2.35 -4.44 -2.14
C ALA A 145 1.40 -4.37 -3.37
N ALA A 146 1.72 -3.51 -4.34
CA ALA A 146 0.96 -3.44 -5.59
C ALA A 146 1.08 -4.73 -6.41
N TYR A 147 2.28 -5.30 -6.51
CA TYR A 147 2.51 -6.58 -7.18
C TYR A 147 1.76 -7.74 -6.53
N GLU A 148 1.84 -7.88 -5.21
CA GLU A 148 1.12 -8.92 -4.46
C GLU A 148 -0.39 -8.84 -4.74
N ARG A 149 -0.98 -7.65 -4.59
CA ARG A 149 -2.40 -7.45 -4.86
C ARG A 149 -2.76 -7.72 -6.31
N TRP A 150 -1.93 -7.29 -7.25
CA TRP A 150 -2.13 -7.52 -8.68
C TRP A 150 -2.04 -9.02 -9.03
N LEU A 151 -1.18 -9.78 -8.37
CA LEU A 151 -1.08 -11.22 -8.59
C LEU A 151 -2.29 -11.98 -8.05
N ASP A 152 -2.90 -11.49 -6.97
CA ASP A 152 -4.08 -12.07 -6.33
C ASP A 152 -5.41 -11.70 -7.01
N GLN A 153 -5.47 -10.58 -7.75
CA GLN A 153 -6.70 -10.04 -8.34
C GLN A 153 -6.62 -10.02 -9.87
N PRO A 154 -7.23 -11.00 -10.58
CA PRO A 154 -7.14 -11.14 -12.04
C PRO A 154 -7.52 -9.87 -12.82
N ASP A 155 -8.51 -9.14 -12.36
CA ASP A 155 -9.07 -7.96 -13.03
C ASP A 155 -8.38 -6.64 -12.62
N ALA A 156 -7.37 -6.69 -11.74
CA ALA A 156 -6.66 -5.49 -11.32
C ALA A 156 -5.61 -5.05 -12.34
N GLU A 157 -5.44 -3.73 -12.48
CA GLU A 157 -4.40 -3.11 -13.30
C GLU A 157 -3.21 -2.68 -12.45
N LEU A 158 -2.02 -3.23 -12.72
CA LEU A 158 -0.81 -2.97 -11.93
C LEU A 158 -0.46 -1.48 -11.88
N THR A 159 -0.55 -0.80 -13.03
CA THR A 159 -0.20 0.62 -13.12
C THR A 159 -1.13 1.52 -12.31
N GLU A 160 -2.42 1.17 -12.23
CA GLU A 160 -3.40 1.87 -11.39
C GLU A 160 -3.14 1.61 -9.91
N LEU A 161 -2.83 0.37 -9.53
CA LEU A 161 -2.47 0.02 -8.15
C LEU A 161 -1.21 0.76 -7.68
N LEU A 162 -0.18 0.85 -8.52
CA LEU A 162 1.05 1.59 -8.23
C LEU A 162 0.78 3.09 -8.07
N ASP A 163 0.00 3.68 -8.99
CA ASP A 163 -0.36 5.10 -8.93
C ASP A 163 -1.13 5.43 -7.65
N ALA A 164 -2.18 4.65 -7.37
CA ALA A 164 -3.02 4.82 -6.20
C ALA A 164 -2.22 4.64 -4.90
N ALA A 165 -1.41 3.58 -4.78
CA ALA A 165 -0.64 3.32 -3.57
C ALA A 165 0.42 4.40 -3.30
N MET A 166 1.08 4.94 -4.33
CA MET A 166 2.01 6.07 -4.16
C MET A 166 1.29 7.35 -3.71
N ARG A 167 0.10 7.63 -4.25
CA ARG A 167 -0.72 8.77 -3.81
C ARG A 167 -1.17 8.61 -2.37
N GLU A 168 -1.64 7.44 -1.98
CA GLU A 168 -2.05 7.12 -0.60
C GLU A 168 -0.89 7.28 0.37
N LEU A 169 0.31 6.80 0.01
CA LEU A 169 1.51 6.99 0.80
C LEU A 169 1.82 8.48 0.98
N ALA A 170 1.80 9.28 -0.08
CA ALA A 170 2.06 10.72 0.00
C ALA A 170 0.99 11.47 0.81
N ALA A 171 -0.28 11.10 0.63
CA ALA A 171 -1.45 11.61 1.34
C ALA A 171 -1.34 11.39 2.87
N ALA A 172 -0.97 10.17 3.27
CA ALA A 172 -0.84 9.77 4.67
C ALA A 172 0.15 10.66 5.46
N PHE A 173 1.22 11.13 4.80
CA PHE A 173 2.22 12.00 5.42
C PHE A 173 1.96 13.50 5.24
N SER A 174 1.11 13.88 4.28
CA SER A 174 0.74 15.29 4.03
C SER A 174 -0.44 15.76 4.88
N GLY A 175 -1.05 14.87 5.67
CA GLY A 175 -2.29 15.14 6.42
C GLY A 175 -3.54 15.29 5.53
N ALA A 176 -3.37 15.13 4.20
CA ALA A 176 -4.42 15.09 3.21
C ALA A 176 -4.75 13.61 2.94
N GLY A 177 -5.44 12.95 3.87
CA GLY A 177 -5.96 11.59 3.63
C GLY A 177 -6.82 11.51 2.36
N PRO A 178 -7.05 10.31 1.81
CA PRO A 178 -7.66 10.12 0.50
C PRO A 178 -8.93 10.94 0.32
N ALA A 179 -9.01 11.61 -0.82
CA ALA A 179 -9.99 12.63 -1.18
C ALA A 179 -11.44 12.20 -0.92
N ARG A 180 -11.96 12.53 0.27
CA ARG A 180 -13.40 12.68 0.54
C ARG A 180 -13.83 14.16 0.55
N ARG A 181 -12.91 15.10 0.31
CA ARG A 181 -13.15 16.55 0.48
C ARG A 181 -13.50 17.33 -0.79
N GLU A 182 -13.28 16.82 -1.99
CA GLU A 182 -13.39 17.65 -3.21
C GLU A 182 -14.79 17.70 -3.86
N GLN A 183 -15.77 16.91 -3.41
CA GLN A 183 -17.16 17.04 -3.88
C GLN A 183 -18.00 18.08 -3.12
N LEU A 184 -17.51 18.62 -2.00
CA LEU A 184 -18.26 19.57 -1.16
C LEU A 184 -17.99 21.04 -1.52
N THR A 185 -16.81 21.36 -2.07
CA THR A 185 -16.37 22.74 -2.30
C THR A 185 -17.19 23.47 -3.37
N SER A 186 -17.69 22.76 -4.39
CA SER A 186 -18.52 23.35 -5.45
C SER A 186 -19.94 23.70 -4.99
N ALA A 187 -20.42 23.09 -3.90
CA ALA A 187 -21.70 23.40 -3.28
C ALA A 187 -21.57 24.53 -2.24
N GLU A 188 -20.37 24.73 -1.69
CA GLU A 188 -20.05 25.75 -0.68
C GLU A 188 -19.80 27.14 -1.27
N THR A 189 -19.21 27.26 -2.47
CA THR A 189 -18.98 28.58 -3.11
C THR A 189 -20.28 29.33 -3.44
N ARG A 190 -21.41 28.63 -3.64
CA ARG A 190 -22.73 29.28 -3.79
C ARG A 190 -23.37 29.72 -2.47
N ARG A 191 -22.83 29.30 -1.32
CA ARG A 191 -23.33 29.67 0.01
C ARG A 191 -22.47 30.72 0.70
N GLN A 192 -21.34 31.10 0.10
CA GLN A 192 -20.29 31.93 0.70
C GLN A 192 -20.47 33.45 0.47
N GLU A 193 -21.64 33.90 0.02
CA GLU A 193 -22.02 35.33 0.05
C GLU A 193 -22.52 35.78 1.44
N ASP A 194 -22.93 34.86 2.31
CA ASP A 194 -23.43 35.20 3.65
C ASP A 194 -22.56 34.58 4.76
N GLY A 195 -21.59 35.37 5.22
CA GLY A 195 -21.05 35.44 6.59
C GLY A 195 -20.78 34.15 7.38
N MET A 196 -19.49 33.86 7.62
CA MET A 196 -19.01 32.87 8.62
C MET A 196 -18.64 33.59 9.95
N PRO A 197 -18.71 32.91 11.13
CA PRO A 197 -17.59 32.10 11.61
C PRO A 197 -17.94 30.67 12.10
N THR A 198 -17.18 29.69 11.56
CA THR A 198 -16.55 28.49 12.18
C THR A 198 -17.37 27.35 12.83
N GLY A 199 -17.28 26.16 12.20
CA GLY A 199 -17.13 24.83 12.84
C GLY A 199 -18.39 24.07 13.29
N GLU A 200 -18.71 22.93 12.65
CA GLU A 200 -19.71 21.97 13.18
C GLU A 200 -19.12 21.08 14.29
N PRO A 201 -19.88 20.78 15.36
CA PRO A 201 -19.34 20.32 16.64
C PRO A 201 -19.13 18.80 16.68
N ALA A 202 -18.07 18.37 17.38
CA ALA A 202 -18.01 17.01 17.91
C ALA A 202 -19.23 16.81 18.82
N VAL A 203 -20.08 15.82 18.54
CA VAL A 203 -21.20 15.47 19.43
C VAL A 203 -20.61 15.15 20.80
N GLN A 204 -20.80 16.05 21.75
CA GLN A 204 -20.25 15.94 23.09
C GLN A 204 -21.03 14.84 23.82
N THR A 205 -20.31 13.83 24.30
CA THR A 205 -20.90 12.71 25.05
C THR A 205 -20.26 12.62 26.43
N GLU A 206 -21.09 12.28 27.42
CA GLU A 206 -20.67 11.98 28.80
C GLU A 206 -19.90 10.66 28.89
N PHE A 207 -19.98 9.79 27.88
CA PHE A 207 -19.41 8.45 27.95
C PHE A 207 -17.88 8.46 28.06
N THR A 208 -17.42 7.73 29.07
CA THR A 208 -16.00 7.56 29.39
C THR A 208 -15.19 7.11 28.17
N PRO A 209 -13.97 7.65 27.92
CA PRO A 209 -13.10 7.18 26.84
C PRO A 209 -12.71 5.70 26.99
N ARG A 210 -12.90 5.08 28.17
CA ARG A 210 -12.57 3.68 28.47
C ARG A 210 -13.36 2.67 27.62
N ILE A 211 -14.52 3.04 27.08
CA ILE A 211 -15.30 2.17 26.18
C ILE A 211 -14.76 2.14 24.74
N GLY A 212 -13.80 3.02 24.42
CA GLY A 212 -13.17 3.12 23.09
C GLY A 212 -13.86 4.11 22.15
N LYS A 213 -13.09 4.68 21.22
CA LYS A 213 -13.56 5.72 20.28
C LYS A 213 -14.70 5.25 19.36
N VAL A 214 -14.66 3.99 18.93
CA VAL A 214 -15.71 3.40 18.08
C VAL A 214 -17.02 3.30 18.85
N ALA A 215 -17.05 2.64 20.02
CA ALA A 215 -18.27 2.52 20.83
C ALA A 215 -18.88 3.89 21.19
N ARG A 216 -18.06 4.90 21.54
CA ARG A 216 -18.55 6.27 21.81
C ARG A 216 -19.22 6.92 20.60
N ARG A 217 -18.63 6.76 19.42
CA ARG A 217 -19.19 7.30 18.19
C ARG A 217 -20.50 6.60 17.84
N GLU A 218 -20.52 5.28 17.90
CA GLU A 218 -21.70 4.49 17.53
C GLU A 218 -22.86 4.74 18.50
N LEU A 219 -22.60 4.84 19.81
CA LEU A 219 -23.63 5.25 20.77
C LEU A 219 -24.22 6.63 20.44
N ALA A 220 -23.37 7.62 20.11
CA ALA A 220 -23.81 8.96 19.72
C ALA A 220 -24.63 8.98 18.41
N VAL A 221 -24.22 8.18 17.42
CA VAL A 221 -24.97 7.98 16.17
C VAL A 221 -26.34 7.35 16.44
N HIS A 222 -26.42 6.46 17.42
CA HIS A 222 -27.66 5.84 17.88
C HIS A 222 -28.43 6.70 18.91
N GLY A 223 -28.07 7.98 19.08
CA GLY A 223 -28.79 8.94 19.91
C GLY A 223 -28.46 8.92 21.41
N PHE A 224 -27.57 8.02 21.83
CA PHE A 224 -27.06 7.98 23.20
C PHE A 224 -25.87 8.91 23.33
N THR A 225 -26.03 9.96 24.14
CA THR A 225 -24.97 10.92 24.45
C THR A 225 -24.76 11.09 25.96
N ARG A 226 -25.73 10.65 26.78
CA ARG A 226 -25.74 10.78 28.25
C ARG A 226 -26.02 9.46 28.94
N TYR A 227 -25.52 9.29 30.17
CA TYR A 227 -25.73 8.06 30.95
C TYR A 227 -27.20 7.80 31.29
N ALA A 228 -27.99 8.85 31.57
CA ALA A 228 -29.42 8.72 31.86
C ALA A 228 -30.20 8.03 30.73
N GLN A 229 -29.81 8.23 29.47
CA GLN A 229 -30.48 7.60 28.32
C GLN A 229 -30.23 6.09 28.25
N LEU A 230 -29.18 5.60 28.90
CA LEU A 230 -28.89 4.18 28.96
C LEU A 230 -29.74 3.45 30.00
N ALA A 231 -30.39 4.16 30.93
CA ALA A 231 -31.26 3.55 31.93
C ALA A 231 -32.57 2.99 31.33
N ASP A 232 -32.97 3.50 30.16
CA ASP A 232 -34.18 3.09 29.45
C ASP A 232 -33.96 1.95 28.45
N VAL A 233 -32.73 1.41 28.34
CA VAL A 233 -32.38 0.37 27.37
C VAL A 233 -31.71 -0.82 28.04
N THR A 234 -31.94 -2.00 27.49
CA THR A 234 -31.32 -3.23 28.00
C THR A 234 -29.87 -3.35 27.53
N ALA A 235 -29.04 -4.05 28.31
CA ALA A 235 -27.69 -4.40 27.90
C ALA A 235 -27.65 -5.18 26.56
N ALA A 236 -28.68 -6.00 26.30
CA ALA A 236 -28.81 -6.77 25.07
C ALA A 236 -29.07 -5.88 23.85
N ASP A 237 -29.81 -4.78 24.00
CA ASP A 237 -30.06 -3.84 22.89
C ASP A 237 -28.81 -3.05 22.52
N LEU A 238 -27.99 -2.67 23.51
CA LEU A 238 -26.70 -2.01 23.24
C LEU A 238 -25.74 -2.94 22.49
N LEU A 239 -25.77 -4.24 22.75
CA LEU A 239 -24.94 -5.22 22.02
C LEU A 239 -25.36 -5.41 20.55
N LYS A 240 -26.56 -4.97 20.16
CA LYS A 240 -26.99 -4.97 18.75
C LYS A 240 -26.36 -3.82 17.96
N ILE A 241 -25.81 -2.80 18.63
CA ILE A 241 -25.12 -1.68 17.98
C ILE A 241 -23.74 -2.13 17.52
N HIS A 242 -23.52 -2.10 16.20
CA HIS A 242 -22.24 -2.50 15.62
C HIS A 242 -21.12 -1.60 16.18
N GLY A 243 -20.12 -2.21 16.83
CA GLY A 243 -19.00 -1.48 17.46
C GLY A 243 -19.14 -1.29 18.98
N VAL A 244 -20.28 -1.65 19.57
CA VAL A 244 -20.50 -1.70 21.03
C VAL A 244 -20.41 -3.16 21.49
N GLY A 245 -19.26 -3.56 22.03
CA GLY A 245 -19.01 -4.94 22.48
C GLY A 245 -19.28 -5.17 23.97
N PRO A 246 -19.27 -6.44 24.44
CA PRO A 246 -19.52 -6.80 25.85
C PRO A 246 -18.64 -6.05 26.87
N LYS A 247 -17.39 -5.76 26.49
CA LYS A 247 -16.48 -4.95 27.33
C LYS A 247 -16.97 -3.51 27.51
N ALA A 248 -17.51 -2.90 26.46
CA ALA A 248 -18.05 -1.54 26.53
C ALA A 248 -19.31 -1.51 27.40
N VAL A 249 -20.22 -2.48 27.20
CA VAL A 249 -21.46 -2.61 28.00
C VAL A 249 -21.16 -2.84 29.49
N ARG A 250 -20.17 -3.67 29.83
CA ARG A 250 -19.74 -3.84 31.22
C ARG A 250 -19.25 -2.53 31.85
N ILE A 251 -18.40 -1.78 31.14
CA ILE A 251 -17.87 -0.49 31.63
C ILE A 251 -19.00 0.53 31.79
N LEU A 252 -19.96 0.58 30.85
CA LEU A 252 -21.14 1.45 30.98
C LEU A 252 -22.00 1.07 32.20
N GLY A 253 -22.14 -0.23 32.48
CA GLY A 253 -22.84 -0.70 33.69
C GLY A 253 -22.16 -0.29 34.99
N GLU A 254 -20.82 -0.32 35.05
CA GLU A 254 -20.04 0.19 36.18
C GLU A 254 -20.27 1.70 36.39
N GLU A 255 -20.21 2.48 35.32
CA GLU A 255 -20.38 3.94 35.36
C GLU A 255 -21.83 4.35 35.69
N LEU A 256 -22.83 3.56 35.27
CA LEU A 256 -24.22 3.74 35.66
C LEU A 256 -24.41 3.46 37.16
N ALA A 257 -23.83 2.38 37.68
CA ALA A 257 -23.93 2.02 39.10
C ALA A 257 -23.29 3.09 40.01
N GLU A 258 -22.17 3.68 39.60
CA GLU A 258 -21.55 4.82 40.30
C GLU A 258 -22.47 6.05 40.36
N GLN A 259 -23.39 6.18 39.41
CA GLN A 259 -24.39 7.25 39.33
C GLN A 259 -25.75 6.86 39.93
N GLY A 260 -25.86 5.67 40.54
CA GLY A 260 -27.12 5.16 41.12
C GLY A 260 -28.15 4.73 40.08
N LEU A 261 -27.71 4.47 38.84
CA LEU A 261 -28.54 4.01 37.72
C LEU A 261 -28.21 2.55 37.38
N SER A 262 -29.11 1.90 36.64
CA SER A 262 -28.89 0.60 36.01
C SER A 262 -29.49 0.61 34.61
N PHE A 263 -29.09 -0.36 33.78
CA PHE A 263 -29.82 -0.65 32.54
C PHE A 263 -31.26 -1.08 32.86
N ALA A 264 -32.14 -1.01 31.86
CA ALA A 264 -33.47 -1.58 31.97
C ALA A 264 -33.39 -3.11 32.13
N ASP A 265 -34.30 -3.67 32.92
CA ASP A 265 -34.49 -5.12 33.03
C ASP A 265 -34.91 -5.71 31.67
N SER A 266 -34.53 -6.96 31.43
CA SER A 266 -34.80 -7.68 30.18
C SER A 266 -36.25 -8.16 30.04
#